data_AF-A0A2N9HGR5-F1
#
_entry.id   AF-A0A2N9HGR5-F1
#
_cell.length_a   1.000
_cell.length_b   1.000
_cell.length_c   1.000
_cell.angle_alpha   90.00
_cell.angle_beta   90.00
_cell.angle_gamma   90.00
#
_symmetry.space_group_name_H-M   'P 1'
#
loop_
_entity.id
_entity.type
_entity.pdbx_description
1 polymer ?
#
loop_
_entity_poly.entity_id
_entity_poly.type
_entity_poly.pdbx_seq_one_letter_code
_entity_poly.pdbx_strand_id
1 'polypeptide(L)'
;MLPGMKLGLDRTTGLKRILKSWKSKDDPGTGNCWYMLNTNVSSPELFLYKDKGNVKWWRSGHWNGFGWSGIPTLSGPNSLYNFSPVNNQTETTISYVLLPEGSIFQRFVVNESGSIESIMADLRRWTPLGSAPLDQCDNYGKCGAYGKCVNVTEFECTCHKANGLREMRQIDSNMSLKECQQRCLENCNCTAYGGVDVKEEAGCMRWYGDLMDTRVLKEGQNLYVRVDAVELVTKECNKCALMLAQLGPKLKQTTGWIEETPIEL
;
A
#
# COMPACT_ATOMS: atom_id res chain seq x y z
N MET A 1 12.42 12.80 -10.32
CA MET A 1 13.05 11.50 -10.62
C MET A 1 12.91 11.24 -12.10
N LEU A 2 14.02 10.98 -12.77
CA LEU A 2 14.07 10.62 -14.20
C LEU A 2 14.06 9.08 -14.33
N PRO A 3 13.73 8.54 -15.53
CA PRO A 3 13.86 7.11 -15.81
C PRO A 3 15.29 6.62 -15.51
N GLY A 4 15.40 5.42 -14.94
CA GLY A 4 16.68 4.78 -14.55
C GLY A 4 17.32 5.31 -13.26
N MET A 5 16.87 6.46 -12.72
CA MET A 5 17.36 6.92 -11.42
C MET A 5 16.89 6.00 -10.29
N LYS A 6 17.70 5.88 -9.23
CA LYS A 6 17.34 5.18 -7.99
C LYS A 6 16.83 6.16 -6.93
N LEU A 7 15.71 5.84 -6.29
CA LEU A 7 15.19 6.49 -5.09
C LEU A 7 15.25 5.50 -3.92
N GLY A 8 15.70 5.91 -2.74
CA GLY A 8 15.85 5.02 -1.58
C GLY A 8 17.25 5.03 -0.98
N LEU A 9 17.61 3.96 -0.26
CA LEU A 9 18.85 3.84 0.49
C LEU A 9 19.81 2.85 -0.18
N ASP A 10 21.00 3.32 -0.48
CA ASP A 10 22.16 2.46 -0.74
C ASP A 10 22.81 2.12 0.62
N ARG A 11 22.81 0.84 0.98
CA ARG A 11 23.33 0.37 2.29
C ARG A 11 24.84 0.28 2.31
N THR A 12 25.48 0.17 1.13
CA THR A 12 26.94 0.08 1.03
C THR A 12 27.59 1.45 1.25
N THR A 13 26.98 2.50 0.70
CA THR A 13 27.49 3.87 0.81
C THR A 13 26.80 4.69 1.91
N GLY A 14 25.65 4.23 2.42
CA GLY A 14 24.78 4.99 3.31
C GLY A 14 24.01 6.12 2.61
N LEU A 15 24.08 6.22 1.27
CA LEU A 15 23.46 7.30 0.53
C LEU A 15 21.94 7.14 0.46
N LYS A 16 21.24 8.05 1.16
CA LYS A 16 19.78 8.16 1.15
C LYS A 16 19.32 9.20 0.11
N ARG A 17 18.62 8.73 -0.92
CA ARG A 17 18.04 9.55 -1.98
C ARG A 17 16.56 9.80 -1.68
N ILE A 18 16.19 11.08 -1.60
CA ILE A 18 14.81 11.56 -1.39
C ILE A 18 14.50 12.63 -2.44
N LEU A 19 13.23 12.80 -2.80
CA LEU A 19 12.81 13.93 -3.63
C LEU A 19 12.23 15.00 -2.71
N LYS A 20 12.59 16.26 -2.91
CA LYS A 20 11.98 17.40 -2.24
C LYS A 20 11.33 18.30 -3.27
N SER A 21 10.22 18.93 -2.87
CA SER A 21 9.60 19.96 -3.70
C SER A 21 10.49 21.19 -3.77
N TRP A 22 10.25 21.99 -4.78
CA TRP A 22 10.64 23.40 -4.75
C TRP A 22 9.82 24.13 -3.70
N LYS A 23 10.33 25.29 -3.29
CA LYS A 23 9.65 26.17 -2.35
C LYS A 23 8.49 26.87 -3.03
N SER A 24 8.65 27.23 -4.30
CA SER A 24 7.53 27.53 -5.19
C SER A 24 7.88 27.33 -6.65
N LYS A 25 6.89 27.49 -7.53
CA LYS A 25 7.07 27.47 -9.00
C LYS A 25 8.26 28.31 -9.48
N ASP A 26 8.51 29.46 -8.86
CA ASP A 26 9.57 30.41 -9.25
C ASP A 26 10.78 30.42 -8.29
N ASP A 27 10.73 29.66 -7.19
CA ASP A 27 11.80 29.55 -6.19
C ASP A 27 12.27 28.08 -6.05
N PRO A 28 13.40 27.71 -6.67
CA PRO A 28 13.95 26.36 -6.62
C PRO A 28 14.58 26.00 -5.27
N GLY A 29 14.50 26.89 -4.28
CA GLY A 29 14.82 26.59 -2.89
C GLY A 29 14.08 25.36 -2.37
N THR A 30 14.56 24.78 -1.28
CA THR A 30 13.95 23.57 -0.71
C THR A 30 12.57 23.89 -0.12
N GLY A 31 11.53 23.24 -0.64
CA GLY A 31 10.16 23.35 -0.15
C GLY A 31 9.85 22.45 1.05
N ASN A 32 8.57 22.45 1.43
CA ASN A 32 8.07 21.76 2.63
C ASN A 32 7.50 20.36 2.34
N CYS A 33 7.53 19.89 1.09
CA CYS A 33 7.02 18.58 0.71
C CYS A 33 8.18 17.68 0.29
N TRP A 34 8.14 16.40 0.66
CA TRP A 34 9.15 15.44 0.23
C TRP A 34 8.60 14.04 0.09
N TYR A 35 9.24 13.29 -0.80
CA TYR A 35 8.86 11.94 -1.19
C TYR A 35 10.01 10.98 -0.94
N MET A 36 9.74 9.89 -0.25
CA MET A 36 10.78 8.93 0.11
C MET A 36 10.27 7.50 0.22
N LEU A 37 11.18 6.55 -0.02
CA LEU A 37 10.98 5.14 0.23
C LEU A 37 11.24 4.83 1.71
N ASN A 38 10.33 4.12 2.35
CA ASN A 38 10.54 3.55 3.67
C ASN A 38 11.41 2.30 3.56
N THR A 39 12.58 2.32 4.21
CA THR A 39 13.62 1.28 4.08
C THR A 39 13.77 0.41 5.33
N ASN A 40 12.93 0.66 6.35
CA ASN A 40 13.03 0.04 7.68
C ASN A 40 12.12 -1.19 7.83
N VAL A 41 11.42 -1.58 6.77
CA VAL A 41 10.39 -2.61 6.78
C VAL A 41 10.67 -3.64 5.68
N SER A 42 10.19 -4.87 5.89
CA SER A 42 10.34 -5.96 4.92
C SER A 42 9.65 -5.67 3.58
N SER A 43 8.62 -4.82 3.58
CA SER A 43 7.97 -4.28 2.38
C SER A 43 8.21 -2.78 2.25
N PRO A 44 9.07 -2.34 1.33
CA PRO A 44 9.25 -0.92 1.09
C PRO A 44 7.96 -0.26 0.61
N GLU A 45 7.68 0.94 1.10
CA GLU A 45 6.54 1.76 0.70
C GLU A 45 7.00 3.17 0.42
N LEU A 46 6.37 3.85 -0.53
CA LEU A 46 6.62 5.24 -0.80
C LEU A 46 5.66 6.10 0.03
N PHE A 47 6.23 7.14 0.64
CA PHE A 47 5.49 8.12 1.41
C PHE A 47 5.75 9.52 0.86
N LEU A 48 4.67 10.28 0.73
CA LEU A 48 4.71 11.72 0.55
C LEU A 48 4.44 12.37 1.90
N TYR A 49 5.29 13.31 2.27
CA TYR A 49 5.17 14.10 3.48
C TYR A 49 4.90 15.55 3.11
N LYS A 50 4.12 16.21 3.95
CA LYS A 50 3.74 17.61 3.81
C LYS A 50 4.02 18.34 5.12
N ASP A 51 4.43 19.59 4.99
CA ASP A 51 4.74 20.52 6.08
C ASP A 51 5.96 20.13 6.96
N LYS A 52 6.44 21.11 7.73
CA LYS A 52 7.65 20.96 8.57
C LYS A 52 7.49 19.95 9.71
N GLY A 53 6.28 19.45 9.97
CA GLY A 53 5.97 18.48 11.02
C GLY A 53 6.22 17.01 10.67
N ASN A 54 6.76 16.72 9.47
CA ASN A 54 6.83 15.35 8.94
C ASN A 54 5.46 14.66 8.91
N VAL A 55 4.41 15.40 8.54
CA VAL A 55 3.06 14.84 8.44
C VAL A 55 3.02 13.92 7.23
N LYS A 56 2.74 12.64 7.46
CA LYS A 56 2.45 11.69 6.37
C LYS A 56 1.20 12.18 5.66
N TRP A 57 1.34 12.48 4.37
CA TRP A 57 0.28 13.06 3.57
C TRP A 57 -0.35 12.03 2.63
N TRP A 58 0.48 11.13 2.09
CA TRP A 58 0.03 10.07 1.18
C TRP A 58 0.98 8.86 1.24
N ARG A 59 0.47 7.68 0.91
CA ARG A 59 1.21 6.41 0.89
C ARG A 59 0.88 5.60 -0.37
N SER A 60 1.89 4.99 -1.00
CA SER A 60 1.71 4.12 -2.18
C SER A 60 1.06 2.78 -1.90
N GLY A 61 1.05 2.36 -0.64
CA GLY A 61 0.91 0.96 -0.25
C GLY A 61 2.19 0.18 -0.53
N HIS A 62 2.15 -1.13 -0.30
CA HIS A 62 3.29 -2.00 -0.53
C HIS A 62 3.40 -2.43 -1.99
N TRP A 63 4.57 -2.93 -2.36
CA TRP A 63 4.74 -3.63 -3.64
C TRP A 63 4.13 -5.04 -3.53
N ASN A 64 3.24 -5.41 -4.44
CA ASN A 64 2.51 -6.68 -4.42
C ASN A 64 2.95 -7.67 -5.52
N GLY A 65 4.18 -7.51 -6.04
CA GLY A 65 4.70 -8.31 -7.15
C GLY A 65 4.28 -7.79 -8.53
N PHE A 66 3.10 -7.19 -8.63
CA PHE A 66 2.57 -6.57 -9.85
C PHE A 66 2.71 -5.04 -9.87
N GLY A 67 2.56 -4.41 -8.70
CA GLY A 67 2.34 -2.99 -8.58
C GLY A 67 2.33 -2.45 -7.16
N TRP A 68 2.03 -1.16 -7.03
CA TRP A 68 1.78 -0.53 -5.74
C TRP A 68 0.33 -0.72 -5.32
N SER A 69 0.09 -1.30 -4.14
CA SER A 69 -1.27 -1.67 -3.71
C SER A 69 -2.24 -0.48 -3.57
N GLY A 70 -1.72 0.73 -3.35
CA GLY A 70 -2.49 1.98 -3.28
C GLY A 70 -2.57 2.75 -4.60
N ILE A 71 -1.91 2.28 -5.67
CA ILE A 71 -2.01 2.89 -7.01
C ILE A 71 -2.08 1.80 -8.09
N PRO A 72 -3.18 1.03 -8.16
CA PRO A 72 -3.32 -0.03 -9.15
C PRO A 72 -3.25 0.52 -10.58
N THR A 73 -3.67 1.76 -10.82
CA THR A 73 -3.66 2.40 -12.16
C THR A 73 -2.27 2.56 -12.78
N LEU A 74 -1.19 2.52 -11.98
CA LEU A 74 0.19 2.55 -12.48
C LEU A 74 0.75 1.16 -12.78
N SER A 75 -0.06 0.11 -12.64
CA SER A 75 0.33 -1.29 -12.78
C SER A 75 -0.67 -1.99 -13.71
N GLY A 76 -0.18 -2.64 -14.76
CA GLY A 76 -1.08 -3.08 -15.84
C GLY A 76 -0.38 -3.39 -17.14
N PRO A 77 -1.00 -4.19 -18.04
CA PRO A 77 -0.48 -4.43 -19.39
C PRO A 77 -0.37 -3.15 -20.24
N ASN A 78 -1.12 -2.10 -19.90
CA ASN A 78 -1.08 -0.79 -20.56
C ASN A 78 -0.30 0.27 -19.75
N SER A 79 0.46 -0.12 -18.71
CA SER A 79 1.22 0.84 -17.92
C SER A 79 2.35 1.45 -18.75
N LEU A 80 2.48 2.78 -18.67
CA LEU A 80 3.59 3.52 -19.28
C LEU A 80 4.92 3.30 -18.53
N TYR A 81 4.86 2.73 -17.32
CA TYR A 81 6.01 2.61 -16.42
C TYR A 81 6.22 1.15 -16.05
N ASN A 82 7.47 0.70 -16.10
CA ASN A 82 7.90 -0.51 -15.44
C ASN A 82 8.73 -0.13 -14.21
N PHE A 83 8.20 -0.41 -13.03
CA PHE A 83 8.86 -0.15 -11.75
C PHE A 83 9.68 -1.37 -11.32
N SER A 84 10.90 -1.13 -10.86
CA SER A 84 11.82 -2.18 -10.42
C SER A 84 12.24 -1.94 -8.98
N PRO A 85 11.48 -2.46 -7.99
CA PRO A 85 11.89 -2.39 -6.59
C PRO A 85 13.05 -3.35 -6.33
N VAL A 86 14.00 -2.90 -5.52
CA VAL A 86 15.13 -3.70 -5.03
C VAL A 86 15.14 -3.59 -3.51
N ASN A 87 15.12 -4.72 -2.81
CA ASN A 87 15.28 -4.78 -1.37
C ASN A 87 16.16 -5.96 -0.99
N ASN A 88 17.45 -5.71 -0.80
CA ASN A 88 18.43 -6.74 -0.45
C ASN A 88 19.46 -6.18 0.55
N GLN A 89 20.57 -6.90 0.73
CA GLN A 89 21.63 -6.51 1.68
C GLN A 89 22.42 -5.27 1.25
N THR A 90 22.45 -4.94 -0.04
CA THR A 90 23.24 -3.82 -0.58
C THR A 90 22.40 -2.57 -0.77
N GLU A 91 21.12 -2.68 -1.10
CA GLU A 91 20.24 -1.53 -1.30
C GLU A 91 18.76 -1.83 -1.03
N THR A 92 18.05 -0.78 -0.64
CA THR A 92 16.59 -0.72 -0.65
C THR A 92 16.17 0.48 -1.49
N THR A 93 15.90 0.26 -2.77
CA THR A 93 15.66 1.32 -3.76
C THR A 93 14.53 0.97 -4.72
N ILE A 94 13.99 2.00 -5.36
CA ILE A 94 13.06 1.87 -6.48
C ILE A 94 13.62 2.65 -7.67
N SER A 95 13.52 2.06 -8.85
CA SER A 95 13.74 2.72 -10.15
C SER A 95 12.56 2.45 -11.07
N TYR A 96 12.49 3.17 -12.18
CA TYR A 96 11.50 2.90 -13.22
C TYR A 96 12.08 3.15 -14.62
N VAL A 97 11.49 2.50 -15.61
CA VAL A 97 11.74 2.75 -17.05
C VAL A 97 10.41 3.00 -17.76
N LEU A 98 10.45 3.62 -18.93
CA LEU A 98 9.27 3.91 -19.76
C LEU A 98 9.03 2.78 -20.77
N LEU A 99 7.75 2.51 -21.09
CA LEU A 99 7.34 1.50 -22.06
C LEU A 99 6.49 2.13 -23.20
N PRO A 100 6.81 1.89 -24.49
CA PRO A 100 8.07 1.33 -25.00
C PRO A 100 9.24 2.30 -24.79
N GLU A 101 10.47 1.78 -24.80
CA GLU A 101 11.67 2.60 -24.66
C GLU A 101 11.80 3.57 -25.86
N GLY A 102 11.72 4.88 -25.62
CA GLY A 102 11.71 5.88 -26.70
C GLY A 102 11.43 7.32 -26.26
N SER A 103 11.43 8.22 -27.24
CA SER A 103 11.67 9.68 -27.25
C SER A 103 10.85 10.61 -26.33
N ILE A 104 10.13 10.09 -25.34
CA ILE A 104 9.34 10.89 -24.40
C ILE A 104 10.20 11.23 -23.19
N PHE A 105 10.46 12.52 -22.98
CA PHE A 105 11.04 12.98 -21.72
C PHE A 105 9.95 13.00 -20.66
N GLN A 106 9.98 12.07 -19.71
CA GLN A 106 9.05 12.04 -18.58
C GLN A 106 9.83 12.10 -17.27
N ARG A 107 9.22 12.67 -16.23
CA ARG A 107 9.77 12.68 -14.88
C ARG A 107 8.68 12.72 -13.82
N PHE A 108 9.00 12.17 -12.65
CA PHE A 108 8.23 12.40 -11.43
C PHE A 108 8.74 13.63 -10.68
N VAL A 109 7.87 14.54 -10.26
CA VAL A 109 8.21 15.77 -9.52
C VAL A 109 7.33 15.89 -8.29
N VAL A 110 7.92 16.26 -7.16
CA VAL A 110 7.14 16.63 -5.96
C VAL A 110 6.74 18.10 -6.09
N ASN A 111 5.45 18.35 -6.15
CA ASN A 111 4.89 19.69 -6.22
C ASN A 111 4.86 20.35 -4.83
N GLU A 112 4.97 21.67 -4.79
CA GLU A 112 4.87 22.46 -3.55
C GLU A 112 3.52 22.29 -2.83
N SER A 113 2.44 22.01 -3.58
CA SER A 113 1.10 21.77 -3.03
C SER A 113 0.96 20.45 -2.26
N GLY A 114 1.96 19.57 -2.35
CA GLY A 114 1.96 18.25 -1.70
C GLY A 114 1.37 17.15 -2.58
N SER A 115 1.75 17.13 -3.85
CA SER A 115 1.49 16.01 -4.78
C SER A 115 2.79 15.46 -5.35
N ILE A 116 2.79 14.18 -5.72
CA ILE A 116 3.78 13.59 -6.61
C ILE A 116 3.16 13.52 -8.01
N GLU A 117 3.77 14.20 -8.98
CA GLU A 117 3.24 14.35 -10.33
C GLU A 117 4.14 13.63 -11.33
N SER A 118 3.54 12.82 -12.21
CA SER A 118 4.19 12.38 -13.43
C SER A 118 3.92 13.40 -14.54
N ILE A 119 4.97 13.97 -15.12
CA ILE A 119 4.88 14.95 -16.19
C ILE A 119 5.70 14.50 -17.40
N MET A 120 5.16 14.67 -18.61
CA MET A 120 5.86 14.41 -19.87
C MET A 120 6.15 15.69 -20.63
N ALA A 121 7.21 15.71 -21.42
CA ALA A 121 7.48 16.79 -22.35
C ALA A 121 6.74 16.51 -23.66
N ASP A 122 5.84 17.42 -24.01
CA ASP A 122 5.14 17.45 -25.29
C ASP A 122 5.40 18.80 -25.97
N LEU A 123 5.92 18.78 -27.20
CA LEU A 123 6.07 19.95 -28.08
C LEU A 123 6.54 21.25 -27.37
N ARG A 124 7.52 21.11 -26.45
CA ARG A 124 8.16 22.16 -25.60
C ARG A 124 7.45 22.55 -24.30
N ARG A 125 6.42 21.83 -23.85
CA ARG A 125 5.76 22.05 -22.55
C ARG A 125 5.77 20.78 -21.72
N TRP A 126 5.73 20.94 -20.41
CA TRP A 126 5.48 19.84 -19.49
C TRP A 126 3.97 19.68 -19.31
N THR A 127 3.44 18.51 -19.67
CA THR A 127 2.03 18.16 -19.51
C THR A 127 1.87 17.08 -18.42
N PRO A 128 0.85 17.18 -17.56
CA PRO A 128 0.61 16.20 -16.52
C PRO A 128 0.07 14.89 -17.12
N LEU A 129 0.64 13.76 -16.70
CA LEU A 129 0.17 12.41 -17.01
C LEU A 129 -0.60 11.77 -15.86
N GLY A 130 -0.28 12.15 -14.63
CA GLY A 130 -0.92 11.61 -13.44
C GLY A 130 -0.34 12.25 -12.19
N SER A 131 -1.04 12.08 -11.07
CA SER A 131 -0.64 12.63 -9.78
C SER A 131 -1.15 11.77 -8.64
N ALA A 132 -0.51 11.86 -7.48
CA ALA A 132 -1.07 11.37 -6.22
C ALA A 132 -0.82 12.39 -5.11
N PRO A 133 -1.72 12.57 -4.13
CA PRO A 133 -3.05 11.92 -3.99
C PRO A 133 -4.05 12.33 -5.10
N LEU A 134 -4.99 11.46 -5.46
CA LEU A 134 -6.04 11.71 -6.46
C LEU A 134 -7.38 12.12 -5.83
N ASP A 135 -7.72 11.52 -4.69
CA ASP A 135 -9.01 11.70 -4.05
C ASP A 135 -8.89 11.79 -2.51
N GLN A 136 -10.00 11.99 -1.81
CA GLN A 136 -9.95 12.19 -0.35
C GLN A 136 -9.46 10.97 0.43
N CYS A 137 -9.67 9.75 -0.09
CA CYS A 137 -9.19 8.48 0.50
C CYS A 137 -7.69 8.26 0.32
N ASP A 138 -7.04 9.00 -0.57
CA ASP A 138 -5.59 8.94 -0.73
C ASP A 138 -4.86 9.74 0.37
N ASN A 139 -5.56 10.63 1.08
CA ASN A 139 -4.97 11.33 2.21
C ASN A 139 -4.70 10.35 3.35
N TYR A 140 -3.45 10.29 3.79
CA TYR A 140 -3.00 9.29 4.75
C TYR A 140 -3.82 9.30 6.04
N GLY A 141 -4.38 8.14 6.40
CA GLY A 141 -5.08 7.95 7.67
C GLY A 141 -6.41 8.70 7.77
N LYS A 142 -7.03 9.05 6.63
CA LYS A 142 -8.28 9.83 6.58
C LYS A 142 -9.42 9.28 7.45
N CYS A 143 -9.54 7.95 7.56
CA CYS A 143 -10.58 7.27 8.34
C CYS A 143 -10.11 6.78 9.72
N GLY A 144 -8.88 7.09 10.12
CA GLY A 144 -8.34 6.65 11.41
C GLY A 144 -8.02 5.16 11.48
N ALA A 145 -7.76 4.69 12.71
CA ALA A 145 -7.48 3.27 12.97
C ALA A 145 -8.73 2.43 12.76
N TYR A 146 -8.56 1.30 12.08
CA TYR A 146 -9.64 0.39 11.69
C TYR A 146 -10.72 1.01 10.80
N GLY A 147 -10.58 2.27 10.36
CA GLY A 147 -11.45 2.87 9.37
C GLY A 147 -10.95 2.58 7.96
N LYS A 148 -11.80 2.03 7.10
CA LYS A 148 -11.57 1.90 5.67
C LYS A 148 -12.32 2.98 4.90
N CYS A 149 -11.63 3.55 3.94
CA CYS A 149 -12.18 4.57 3.07
C CYS A 149 -12.83 3.94 1.83
N VAL A 150 -14.09 4.30 1.57
CA VAL A 150 -14.83 3.92 0.37
C VAL A 150 -15.14 5.21 -0.40
N ASN A 151 -14.77 5.25 -1.68
CA ASN A 151 -14.99 6.41 -2.54
C ASN A 151 -15.32 5.93 -3.95
N VAL A 152 -16.42 5.19 -4.07
CA VAL A 152 -16.93 4.66 -5.35
C VAL A 152 -18.07 5.55 -5.87
N THR A 153 -19.06 5.83 -5.02
CA THR A 153 -20.20 6.71 -5.33
C THR A 153 -20.23 7.95 -4.43
N GLU A 154 -19.91 7.76 -3.15
CA GLU A 154 -19.80 8.81 -2.14
C GLU A 154 -18.61 8.48 -1.23
N PHE A 155 -18.00 9.52 -0.65
CA PHE A 155 -16.93 9.36 0.33
C PHE A 155 -17.53 8.89 1.66
N GLU A 156 -17.10 7.73 2.13
CA GLU A 156 -17.53 7.19 3.42
C GLU A 156 -16.36 6.51 4.15
N CYS A 157 -16.24 6.79 5.45
CA CYS A 157 -15.39 6.03 6.34
C CYS A 157 -16.23 4.95 7.02
N THR A 158 -15.97 3.70 6.67
CA THR A 158 -16.62 2.54 7.31
C THR A 158 -15.61 1.84 8.22
N CYS A 159 -16.07 1.19 9.29
CA CYS A 159 -15.16 0.53 10.23
C CYS A 159 -14.95 -0.95 9.88
N HIS A 160 -13.72 -1.42 10.00
CA HIS A 160 -13.39 -2.82 10.20
C HIS A 160 -13.94 -3.26 11.57
N LYS A 161 -14.37 -4.52 11.69
CA LYS A 161 -14.92 -5.08 12.94
C LYS A 161 -13.83 -5.56 13.92
N ALA A 162 -12.71 -4.85 14.02
CA ALA A 162 -11.55 -5.26 14.81
C ALA A 162 -10.90 -4.07 15.53
N ASN A 163 -10.18 -4.34 16.60
CA ASN A 163 -9.39 -3.38 17.37
C ASN A 163 -8.01 -3.97 17.69
N GLY A 164 -7.02 -3.12 17.90
CA GLY A 164 -5.64 -3.51 18.20
C GLY A 164 -4.82 -2.31 18.64
N LEU A 165 -3.49 -2.48 18.72
CA LEU A 165 -2.57 -1.45 19.19
C LEU A 165 -1.25 -1.54 18.41
N ARG A 166 -0.87 -0.43 17.76
CA ARG A 166 0.46 -0.16 17.13
C ARG A 166 0.83 -1.00 15.90
N GLU A 167 0.85 -0.34 14.74
CA GLU A 167 1.15 -0.95 13.43
C GLU A 167 2.55 -1.59 13.33
N MET A 168 2.60 -2.90 13.05
CA MET A 168 3.77 -3.60 12.53
C MET A 168 3.36 -4.58 11.43
N ARG A 169 4.26 -4.84 10.48
CA ARG A 169 4.04 -5.79 9.39
C ARG A 169 5.20 -6.74 9.22
N GLN A 170 4.88 -8.01 8.99
CA GLN A 170 5.84 -9.08 8.71
C GLN A 170 5.51 -9.76 7.39
N ILE A 171 6.53 -10.02 6.57
CA ILE A 171 6.41 -10.71 5.28
C ILE A 171 7.20 -12.01 5.31
N ASP A 172 6.59 -13.08 4.77
CA ASP A 172 7.23 -14.34 4.47
C ASP A 172 6.76 -14.84 3.10
N SER A 173 7.58 -14.67 2.07
CA SER A 173 7.23 -15.01 0.68
C SER A 173 7.13 -16.52 0.42
N ASN A 174 7.71 -17.36 1.27
CA ASN A 174 7.73 -18.82 1.07
C ASN A 174 6.54 -19.52 1.75
N MET A 175 5.74 -18.79 2.51
CA MET A 175 4.62 -19.32 3.27
C MET A 175 3.34 -19.25 2.45
N SER A 176 2.56 -20.34 2.48
CA SER A 176 1.23 -20.36 1.85
C SER A 176 0.23 -19.51 2.63
N LEU A 177 -0.85 -19.06 1.96
CA LEU A 177 -1.92 -18.31 2.62
C LEU A 177 -2.58 -19.09 3.77
N LYS A 178 -2.70 -20.42 3.64
CA LYS A 178 -3.24 -21.31 4.68
C LYS A 178 -2.33 -21.40 5.91
N GLU A 179 -1.02 -21.52 5.71
CA GLU A 179 -0.06 -21.45 6.81
C GLU A 179 -0.03 -20.05 7.44
N CYS A 180 -0.21 -19.01 6.63
CA CYS A 180 -0.31 -17.62 7.09
C CYS A 180 -1.47 -17.44 8.07
N GLN A 181 -2.65 -17.96 7.70
CA GLN A 181 -3.84 -17.99 8.55
C GLN A 181 -3.55 -18.69 9.88
N GLN A 182 -2.96 -19.89 9.84
CA GLN A 182 -2.67 -20.68 11.03
C GLN A 182 -1.70 -19.95 11.98
N ARG A 183 -0.60 -19.41 11.44
CA ARG A 183 0.38 -18.66 12.26
C ARG A 183 -0.17 -17.36 12.81
N CYS A 184 -1.11 -16.72 12.11
CA CYS A 184 -1.78 -15.51 12.59
C CYS A 184 -2.78 -15.86 13.71
N LEU A 185 -3.49 -16.99 13.61
CA LEU A 185 -4.37 -17.49 14.69
C LEU A 185 -3.59 -17.80 15.98
N GLU A 186 -2.44 -18.47 15.84
CA GLU A 186 -1.56 -18.83 16.96
C GLU A 186 -0.95 -17.62 17.68
N ASN A 187 -0.87 -16.47 17.01
CA ASN A 187 -0.34 -15.24 17.58
C ASN A 187 -1.46 -14.26 17.93
N CYS A 188 -1.78 -14.12 19.21
CA CYS A 188 -2.86 -13.23 19.69
C CYS A 188 -2.69 -11.75 19.31
N ASN A 189 -1.49 -11.31 18.95
CA ASN A 189 -1.23 -9.93 18.53
C ASN A 189 -1.45 -9.72 17.01
N CYS A 190 -1.63 -10.80 16.24
CA CYS A 190 -1.87 -10.71 14.80
C CYS A 190 -3.30 -10.23 14.56
N THR A 191 -3.45 -9.11 13.86
CA THR A 191 -4.73 -8.41 13.64
C THR A 191 -5.28 -8.62 12.23
N ALA A 192 -4.41 -8.88 11.26
CA ALA A 192 -4.82 -9.26 9.90
C ALA A 192 -3.74 -10.06 9.18
N TYR A 193 -4.13 -10.75 8.11
CA TYR A 193 -3.19 -11.35 7.16
C TYR A 193 -3.70 -11.24 5.71
N GLY A 194 -2.81 -11.52 4.75
CA GLY A 194 -3.11 -11.45 3.32
C GLY A 194 -1.96 -11.99 2.48
N GLY A 195 -2.21 -12.20 1.19
CA GLY A 195 -1.19 -12.59 0.23
C GLY A 195 -0.18 -11.47 -0.03
N VAL A 196 1.04 -11.83 -0.46
CA VAL A 196 2.05 -10.86 -0.91
C VAL A 196 1.91 -10.63 -2.42
N ASP A 197 1.71 -11.70 -3.18
CA ASP A 197 1.46 -11.66 -4.63
C ASP A 197 -0.03 -11.89 -4.92
N VAL A 198 -0.64 -10.94 -5.63
CA VAL A 198 -2.07 -10.98 -5.99
C VAL A 198 -2.35 -12.02 -7.08
N LYS A 199 -1.38 -12.35 -7.93
CA LYS A 199 -1.57 -13.29 -9.05
C LYS A 199 -1.46 -14.75 -8.63
N GLU A 200 -0.60 -15.03 -7.65
CA GLU A 200 -0.27 -16.41 -7.25
C GLU A 200 -0.90 -16.81 -5.91
N GLU A 201 -1.63 -15.89 -5.25
CA GLU A 201 -2.07 -16.01 -3.84
C GLU A 201 -0.94 -16.51 -2.92
N ALA A 202 0.28 -16.09 -3.26
CA ALA A 202 1.51 -16.59 -2.69
C ALA A 202 2.11 -15.61 -1.70
N GLY A 203 2.81 -16.17 -0.72
CA GLY A 203 3.40 -15.43 0.38
C GLY A 203 2.39 -15.04 1.45
N CYS A 204 2.95 -14.64 2.58
CA CYS A 204 2.22 -14.27 3.78
C CYS A 204 2.62 -12.87 4.22
N MET A 205 1.67 -11.95 4.22
CA MET A 205 1.78 -10.68 4.93
C MET A 205 0.91 -10.76 6.18
N ARG A 206 1.49 -10.43 7.33
CA ARG A 206 0.78 -10.39 8.62
C ARG A 206 0.92 -9.00 9.23
N TRP A 207 -0.19 -8.48 9.71
CA TRP A 207 -0.30 -7.22 10.41
C TRP A 207 -0.44 -7.47 11.90
N TYR A 208 0.18 -6.59 12.67
CA TYR A 208 0.09 -6.53 14.11
C TYR A 208 -0.34 -5.11 14.49
N GLY A 209 -1.23 -5.01 15.46
CA GLY A 209 -1.78 -3.73 15.92
C GLY A 209 -2.72 -3.05 14.94
N ASP A 210 -2.75 -1.72 15.00
CA ASP A 210 -3.74 -0.90 14.30
C ASP A 210 -3.65 -1.03 12.78
N LEU A 211 -4.78 -1.33 12.14
CA LEU A 211 -4.91 -1.22 10.70
C LEU A 211 -5.15 0.24 10.35
N MET A 212 -4.18 0.86 9.69
CA MET A 212 -4.22 2.27 9.31
C MET A 212 -4.23 2.42 7.81
N ASP A 213 -4.93 3.47 7.36
CA ASP A 213 -4.88 3.95 5.98
C ASP A 213 -5.32 2.88 4.97
N THR A 214 -6.41 2.18 5.28
CA THR A 214 -7.04 1.19 4.41
C THR A 214 -8.08 1.86 3.52
N ARG A 215 -8.17 1.41 2.25
CA ARG A 215 -9.19 1.85 1.31
C ARG A 215 -9.66 0.69 0.44
N VAL A 216 -10.90 0.77 -0.03
CA VAL A 216 -11.46 -0.23 -0.94
C VAL A 216 -11.18 0.22 -2.38
N LEU A 217 -10.60 -0.69 -3.17
CA LEU A 217 -10.28 -0.51 -4.59
C LEU A 217 -10.87 -1.67 -5.39
N LYS A 218 -11.30 -1.40 -6.62
CA LYS A 218 -11.82 -2.44 -7.53
C LYS A 218 -10.74 -3.48 -7.87
N GLU A 219 -9.53 -3.01 -8.14
CA GLU A 219 -8.35 -3.84 -8.41
C GLU A 219 -7.47 -3.96 -7.15
N GLY A 220 -8.12 -4.00 -5.98
CA GLY A 220 -7.46 -4.21 -4.70
C GLY A 220 -7.05 -5.68 -4.49
N GLN A 221 -6.54 -5.97 -3.29
CA GLN A 221 -6.21 -7.32 -2.86
C GLN A 221 -7.03 -7.70 -1.63
N ASN A 222 -7.21 -9.01 -1.40
CA ASN A 222 -7.93 -9.48 -0.22
C ASN A 222 -7.14 -9.24 1.07
N LEU A 223 -7.85 -8.80 2.11
CA LEU A 223 -7.34 -8.66 3.46
C LEU A 223 -8.23 -9.46 4.42
N TYR A 224 -7.62 -10.32 5.23
CA TYR A 224 -8.32 -11.14 6.22
C TYR A 224 -8.12 -10.52 7.60
N VAL A 225 -9.19 -9.97 8.18
CA VAL A 225 -9.14 -9.25 9.46
C VAL A 225 -9.62 -10.15 10.59
N ARG A 226 -8.89 -10.17 11.71
CA ARG A 226 -9.23 -10.94 12.90
C ARG A 226 -10.45 -10.34 13.58
N VAL A 227 -11.43 -11.17 13.91
CA VAL A 227 -12.63 -10.76 14.64
C VAL A 227 -13.00 -11.76 15.73
N ASP A 228 -13.84 -11.34 16.66
CA ASP A 228 -14.44 -12.22 17.65
C ASP A 228 -15.38 -13.24 16.98
N ALA A 229 -15.47 -14.44 17.54
CA ALA A 229 -16.33 -15.49 17.00
C ALA A 229 -17.82 -15.08 16.97
N VAL A 230 -18.24 -14.19 17.88
CA VAL A 230 -19.62 -13.65 17.90
C VAL A 230 -19.92 -12.86 16.62
N GLU A 231 -18.96 -12.09 16.11
CA GLU A 231 -19.12 -11.33 14.87
C GLU A 231 -19.32 -12.23 13.65
N LEU A 232 -18.71 -13.42 13.65
CA LEU A 232 -18.89 -14.41 12.58
C LEU A 232 -20.28 -15.03 12.57
N VAL A 233 -20.92 -15.16 13.73
CA VAL A 233 -22.27 -15.72 13.87
C VAL A 233 -23.35 -14.70 13.46
N THR A 234 -23.09 -13.40 13.62
CA THR A 234 -24.03 -12.34 13.20
C THR A 234 -24.11 -12.13 11.68
N LYS A 235 -23.15 -12.67 10.90
CA LYS A 235 -23.22 -12.67 9.44
C LYS A 235 -24.08 -13.84 8.97
N GLU A 236 -25.39 -13.66 8.94
CA GLU A 236 -26.24 -14.50 8.09
C GLU A 236 -25.75 -14.37 6.64
N CYS A 237 -25.37 -15.53 6.12
CA CYS A 237 -24.59 -15.72 4.91
C CYS A 237 -25.49 -15.62 3.67
N ASN A 238 -25.19 -14.67 2.78
CA ASN A 238 -25.71 -14.69 1.41
C ASN A 238 -24.62 -14.97 0.36
N LYS A 239 -23.40 -15.39 0.73
CA LYS A 239 -22.38 -15.94 -0.21
C LYS A 239 -21.04 -16.44 0.38
N CYS A 240 -20.81 -16.45 1.70
CA CYS A 240 -19.58 -17.00 2.27
C CYS A 240 -19.77 -18.46 2.69
N ALA A 241 -19.17 -19.40 1.96
CA ALA A 241 -19.18 -20.81 2.30
C ALA A 241 -18.84 -21.04 3.79
N LEU A 242 -19.82 -21.57 4.54
CA LEU A 242 -19.58 -22.10 5.87
C LEU A 242 -18.54 -23.22 5.76
N MET A 243 -17.31 -22.99 6.22
CA MET A 243 -16.52 -24.11 6.74
C MET A 243 -17.06 -24.47 8.13
N LEU A 244 -18.10 -25.30 8.15
CA LEU A 244 -18.42 -26.10 9.32
C LEU A 244 -17.31 -27.14 9.50
N ALA A 245 -16.21 -26.74 10.13
CA ALA A 245 -15.30 -27.71 10.71
C ALA A 245 -15.98 -28.27 11.97
N GLN A 246 -16.33 -29.56 11.92
CA GLN A 246 -16.79 -30.32 13.09
C GLN A 246 -15.84 -30.10 14.27
N LEU A 247 -16.33 -29.43 15.31
CA LEU A 247 -15.59 -29.25 16.56
C LEU A 247 -15.66 -30.53 17.39
N GLY A 248 -14.52 -31.21 17.55
CA GLY A 248 -14.32 -32.13 18.67
C GLY A 248 -14.33 -31.38 20.01
N PRO A 249 -14.50 -32.08 21.16
CA PRO A 249 -14.95 -31.48 22.42
C PRO A 249 -13.96 -30.55 23.16
N LYS A 250 -12.83 -30.17 22.56
CA LYS A 250 -11.80 -29.36 23.22
C LYS A 250 -11.16 -28.37 22.25
N LEU A 251 -11.82 -27.22 22.06
CA LEU A 251 -11.29 -25.89 21.72
C LEU A 251 -12.41 -25.11 21.01
N LYS A 252 -13.23 -24.37 21.77
CA LYS A 252 -14.06 -23.32 21.17
C LYS A 252 -13.11 -22.22 20.71
N GLN A 253 -12.88 -22.08 19.40
CA GLN A 253 -12.19 -20.91 18.87
C GLN A 253 -13.02 -19.68 19.22
N THR A 254 -12.47 -18.77 20.04
CA THR A 254 -13.14 -17.52 20.44
C THR A 254 -12.99 -16.40 19.41
N THR A 255 -12.19 -16.62 18.36
CA THR A 255 -11.89 -15.65 17.29
C THR A 255 -11.81 -16.35 15.93
N GLY A 256 -12.10 -15.63 14.85
CA GLY A 256 -11.85 -16.10 13.48
C GLY A 256 -11.64 -14.94 12.49
N TRP A 257 -11.83 -15.18 11.20
CA TRP A 257 -11.43 -14.24 10.14
C TRP A 257 -12.60 -13.81 9.27
N ILE A 258 -12.63 -12.53 8.90
CA ILE A 258 -13.49 -12.01 7.84
C ILE A 258 -12.62 -11.65 6.65
N GLU A 259 -12.98 -12.19 5.49
CA GLU A 259 -12.44 -11.76 4.21
C GLU A 259 -13.10 -10.45 3.78
N GLU A 260 -12.28 -9.44 3.49
CA GLU A 260 -12.72 -8.24 2.79
C GLU A 260 -12.27 -8.33 1.33
N THR A 261 -13.22 -8.64 0.44
CA THR A 261 -12.98 -8.72 -1.01
C THR A 261 -13.15 -7.36 -1.68
N PRO A 262 -12.44 -7.11 -2.80
CA PRO A 262 -12.73 -5.99 -3.71
C PRO A 262 -14.21 -5.95 -4.13
N ILE A 263 -14.72 -4.75 -4.42
CA ILE A 263 -16.09 -4.57 -4.92
C ILE A 263 -16.14 -5.00 -6.39
N GLU A 264 -16.85 -6.08 -6.69
CA GLU A 264 -17.30 -6.40 -8.05
C GLU A 264 -18.52 -5.54 -8.38
N LEU A 265 -18.48 -4.81 -9.49
CA LEU A 265 -19.63 -4.08 -10.06
C LEU A 265 -20.16 -4.83 -11.27
#